data_AF-A0A1C6CA77-F1
#
_entry.id   AF-A0A1C6CA77-F1
#
_cell.length_a   1.000
_cell.length_b   1.000
_cell.length_c   1.000
_cell.angle_alpha   90.00
_cell.angle_beta   90.00
_cell.angle_gamma   90.00
#
_symmetry.space_group_name_H-M   'P 1'
#
loop_
_entity.id
_entity.type
_entity.pdbx_description
1 polymer ?
#
loop_
_entity_poly.entity_id
_entity_poly.type
_entity_poly.pdbx_seq_one_letter_code
_entity_poly.pdbx_strand_id
1 'polypeptide(L)'
;MKRKFSKKVISILLVFAMLIGGACFSCTSAAAFDLDYISEDGMKLGYSIIKGYSKMSMKKGQYKDGKIAVYCGLDVNNLYVMGSLGWFYMTNGVDLDRAMTDNDYAMEMIAKLDSHLQGAGITNDRAKEKKAEILKDAKYVYQCFDTLGLYIVDVDKNRADELMNDSGIDFVLDGGCVPKNMKDLNIDGKTDEKDAELIQKYLIKDLTFDDYDENQYALFVCDINGDKTPDIRDATEILKK
;
A
#
# COMPACT_ATOMS: atom_id res chain seq x y z
N MET A 1 -9.97 -22.48 16.98
CA MET A 1 -8.53 -22.57 16.63
C MET A 1 -8.20 -21.44 15.65
N LYS A 2 -7.75 -20.27 16.15
CA LYS A 2 -7.40 -19.12 15.29
C LYS A 2 -6.10 -19.47 14.54
N ARG A 3 -6.16 -19.69 13.23
CA ARG A 3 -4.94 -19.88 12.40
C ARG A 3 -4.10 -18.61 12.55
N LYS A 4 -2.95 -18.70 13.23
CA LYS A 4 -1.96 -17.61 13.35
C LYS A 4 -1.67 -17.07 11.95
N PHE A 5 -1.84 -15.77 11.76
CA PHE A 5 -1.47 -15.07 10.53
C PHE A 5 0.07 -15.10 10.41
N SER A 6 0.63 -16.03 9.63
CA SER A 6 2.09 -16.17 9.51
C SER A 6 2.75 -15.18 8.55
N LYS A 7 2.10 -14.06 8.20
CA LYS A 7 2.65 -13.07 7.26
C LYS A 7 2.63 -11.69 7.89
N LYS A 8 3.72 -11.34 8.57
CA LYS A 8 3.93 -10.07 9.29
C LYS A 8 3.63 -8.80 8.47
N VAL A 9 3.62 -8.88 7.14
CA VAL A 9 3.63 -7.75 6.19
C VAL A 9 2.25 -7.15 5.88
N ILE A 10 1.16 -7.92 6.04
CA ILE A 10 -0.23 -7.49 5.76
C ILE A 10 -0.60 -6.28 6.61
N SER A 11 -0.49 -6.49 7.90
CA SER A 11 -0.66 -5.56 8.99
C SER A 11 0.06 -4.22 8.84
N ILE A 12 1.32 -4.27 8.45
CA ILE A 12 2.25 -3.14 8.36
C ILE A 12 1.75 -2.12 7.34
N LEU A 13 1.05 -2.57 6.30
CA LEU A 13 0.59 -1.71 5.21
C LEU A 13 -0.88 -1.44 5.14
N LEU A 14 -1.67 -2.28 5.79
CA LEU A 14 -3.01 -1.85 6.16
C LEU A 14 -2.93 -0.68 7.16
N VAL A 15 -1.90 -0.64 8.01
CA VAL A 15 -1.55 0.55 8.80
C VAL A 15 -1.03 1.70 7.95
N PHE A 16 -0.29 1.42 6.88
CA PHE A 16 0.13 2.45 5.92
C PHE A 16 -1.04 3.03 5.12
N ALA A 17 -2.07 2.23 4.81
CA ALA A 17 -3.33 2.70 4.22
C ALA A 17 -4.18 3.51 5.22
N MET A 18 -4.15 3.15 6.50
CA MET A 18 -4.70 3.98 7.59
C MET A 18 -3.91 5.28 7.78
N LEU A 19 -2.58 5.24 7.62
CA LEU A 19 -1.67 6.37 7.74
C LEU A 19 -1.83 7.36 6.58
N ILE A 20 -1.99 6.87 5.35
CA ILE A 20 -2.27 7.67 4.17
C ILE A 20 -3.58 8.44 4.42
N GLY A 21 -4.64 7.80 4.94
CA GLY A 21 -5.85 8.52 5.37
C GLY A 21 -5.67 9.46 6.59
N GLY A 22 -4.68 9.20 7.46
CA GLY A 22 -4.39 9.96 8.68
C GLY A 22 -3.24 10.96 8.58
N ALA A 23 -2.60 11.11 7.41
CA ALA A 23 -1.38 11.90 7.24
C ALA A 23 -1.61 13.42 7.34
N CYS A 24 -2.78 13.89 7.75
CA CYS A 24 -2.97 15.27 8.21
C CYS A 24 -2.34 15.58 9.59
N PHE A 25 -1.48 14.71 10.15
CA PHE A 25 -0.93 14.88 11.49
C PHE A 25 0.60 14.88 11.65
N SER A 26 1.40 15.11 10.60
CA SER A 26 2.84 15.43 10.78
C SER A 26 3.10 16.93 10.84
N CYS A 27 2.45 17.60 11.80
CA CYS A 27 3.19 18.52 12.64
C CYS A 27 4.06 17.63 13.54
N THR A 28 5.39 17.68 13.37
CA THR A 28 6.45 17.00 14.14
C THR A 28 7.10 15.77 13.48
N SER A 29 8.43 15.92 13.27
CA SER A 29 9.43 15.01 12.70
C SER A 29 9.37 14.73 11.19
N ALA A 30 10.22 15.47 10.48
CA ALA A 30 10.61 15.24 9.10
C ALA A 30 11.23 13.85 8.88
N ALA A 31 11.01 13.30 7.67
CA ALA A 31 11.92 12.43 6.88
C ALA A 31 11.32 11.16 6.23
N ALA A 32 9.99 11.01 6.08
CA ALA A 32 9.47 9.87 5.29
C ALA A 32 8.40 10.20 4.24
N PHE A 33 7.64 11.30 4.39
CA PHE A 33 6.72 11.80 3.37
C PHE A 33 6.70 13.33 3.47
N ASP A 34 7.06 14.01 2.39
CA ASP A 34 7.02 15.47 2.32
C ASP A 34 5.56 15.96 2.44
N LEU A 35 5.35 17.19 2.90
CA LEU A 35 4.02 17.81 3.05
C LEU A 35 3.20 17.77 1.75
N ASP A 36 3.86 17.69 0.60
CA ASP A 36 3.23 17.51 -0.72
C ASP A 36 2.46 16.18 -0.86
N TYR A 37 2.87 15.12 -0.13
CA TYR A 37 2.19 13.82 -0.13
C TYR A 37 0.87 13.82 0.66
N ILE A 38 0.64 14.84 1.49
CA ILE A 38 -0.57 15.02 2.31
C ILE A 38 -1.68 15.72 1.49
N SER A 39 -1.38 16.16 0.27
CA SER A 39 -2.37 16.64 -0.68
C SER A 39 -3.16 15.49 -1.34
N GLU A 40 -4.33 15.79 -1.89
CA GLU A 40 -5.11 14.82 -2.69
C GLU A 40 -4.25 14.18 -3.80
N ASP A 41 -3.38 14.98 -4.44
CA ASP A 41 -2.48 14.50 -5.49
C ASP A 41 -1.37 13.60 -4.92
N GLY A 42 -0.86 13.92 -3.74
CA GLY A 42 0.06 13.10 -2.97
C GLY A 42 -0.49 11.73 -2.60
N MET A 43 -1.77 11.69 -2.23
CA MET A 43 -2.51 10.48 -1.90
C MET A 43 -2.73 9.58 -3.11
N LYS A 44 -3.16 10.19 -4.23
CA LYS A 44 -3.28 9.50 -5.53
C LYS A 44 -1.94 8.95 -5.99
N LEU A 45 -0.86 9.70 -5.80
CA LEU A 45 0.50 9.25 -6.11
C LEU A 45 0.89 8.05 -5.23
N GLY A 46 0.62 8.11 -3.92
CA GLY A 46 0.85 7.00 -3.00
C GLY A 46 0.13 5.71 -3.41
N TYR A 47 -1.16 5.79 -3.78
CA TYR A 47 -1.90 4.64 -4.30
C TYR A 47 -1.33 4.12 -5.62
N SER A 48 -0.93 5.02 -6.53
CA SER A 48 -0.32 4.65 -7.82
C SER A 48 1.01 3.91 -7.63
N ILE A 49 1.86 4.35 -6.70
CA ILE A 49 3.13 3.68 -6.35
C ILE A 49 2.86 2.26 -5.83
N ILE A 50 1.89 2.10 -4.91
CA ILE A 50 1.53 0.78 -4.35
C ILE A 50 0.95 -0.13 -5.44
N LYS A 51 0.07 0.41 -6.29
CA LYS A 51 -0.53 -0.32 -7.42
C LYS A 51 0.54 -0.75 -8.42
N GLY A 52 1.50 0.12 -8.73
CA GLY A 52 2.63 -0.14 -9.61
C GLY A 52 3.52 -1.29 -9.11
N TYR A 53 3.92 -1.23 -7.84
CA TYR A 53 4.63 -2.35 -7.20
C TYR A 53 3.85 -3.66 -7.37
N SER A 54 2.55 -3.61 -7.09
CA SER A 54 1.72 -4.81 -7.04
C SER A 54 1.56 -5.43 -8.44
N LYS A 55 1.36 -4.62 -9.47
CA LYS A 55 1.38 -5.04 -10.88
C LYS A 55 2.73 -5.68 -11.26
N MET A 56 3.84 -5.03 -10.94
CA MET A 56 5.18 -5.55 -11.26
C MET A 56 5.47 -6.87 -10.54
N SER A 57 5.09 -6.99 -9.26
CA SER A 57 5.21 -8.22 -8.47
C SER A 57 4.39 -9.37 -9.06
N MET A 58 3.14 -9.11 -9.50
CA MET A 58 2.31 -10.10 -10.18
C MET A 58 2.90 -10.56 -11.52
N LYS A 59 3.42 -9.62 -12.33
CA LYS A 59 4.10 -9.92 -13.61
C LYS A 59 5.34 -10.78 -13.43
N LYS A 60 6.12 -10.55 -12.37
CA LYS A 60 7.32 -11.34 -12.02
C LYS A 60 7.01 -12.73 -11.47
N GLY A 61 5.73 -13.08 -11.33
CA GLY A 61 5.33 -14.38 -10.80
C GLY A 61 5.64 -14.55 -9.31
N GLN A 62 5.88 -13.45 -8.59
CA GLN A 62 5.90 -13.48 -7.13
C GLN A 62 4.51 -13.82 -6.56
N TYR A 63 3.46 -13.52 -7.33
CA TYR A 63 2.12 -14.02 -7.10
C TYR A 63 2.06 -15.54 -7.17
N LYS A 64 1.92 -16.14 -5.99
CA LYS A 64 1.59 -17.55 -5.81
C LYS A 64 0.14 -17.59 -5.32
N ASP A 65 -0.78 -18.08 -6.16
CA ASP A 65 -2.21 -18.26 -5.87
C ASP A 65 -2.54 -18.31 -4.38
N GLY A 66 -3.47 -17.45 -3.92
CA GLY A 66 -3.89 -17.47 -2.53
C GLY A 66 -4.44 -16.15 -1.99
N LYS A 67 -4.04 -15.85 -0.75
CA LYS A 67 -4.56 -14.76 0.07
C LYS A 67 -4.07 -13.38 -0.40
N ILE A 68 -4.99 -12.52 -0.80
CA ILE A 68 -4.78 -11.12 -1.17
C ILE A 68 -5.43 -10.16 -0.15
N ALA A 69 -4.97 -8.91 -0.14
CA ALA A 69 -5.68 -7.79 0.48
C ALA A 69 -6.11 -6.81 -0.61
N VAL A 70 -7.40 -6.51 -0.68
CA VAL A 70 -8.01 -5.59 -1.65
C VAL A 70 -8.40 -4.32 -0.91
N TYR A 71 -7.97 -3.17 -1.41
CA TYR A 71 -8.28 -1.87 -0.84
C TYR A 71 -9.02 -1.01 -1.86
N CYS A 72 -10.21 -0.56 -1.48
CA CYS A 72 -11.06 0.39 -2.21
C CYS A 72 -11.40 1.57 -1.30
N GLY A 73 -10.34 2.15 -0.73
CA GLY A 73 -10.20 3.05 0.41
C GLY A 73 -11.23 4.13 0.72
N LEU A 74 -10.88 4.93 1.73
CA LEU A 74 -11.72 5.99 2.26
C LEU A 74 -11.72 7.22 1.35
N ASP A 75 -12.83 7.97 1.36
CA ASP A 75 -12.88 9.31 0.80
C ASP A 75 -12.14 10.29 1.72
N VAL A 76 -10.84 10.38 1.51
CA VAL A 76 -9.92 11.26 2.25
C VAL A 76 -10.10 12.74 1.89
N ASN A 77 -10.86 13.07 0.85
CA ASN A 77 -11.24 14.45 0.57
C ASN A 77 -12.35 14.94 1.52
N ASN A 78 -13.05 14.01 2.18
CA ASN A 78 -14.04 14.33 3.18
C ASN A 78 -13.37 14.72 4.51
N LEU A 79 -13.47 16.00 4.87
CA LEU A 79 -12.95 16.55 6.14
C LEU A 79 -13.47 15.80 7.38
N TYR A 80 -14.68 15.25 7.34
CA TYR A 80 -15.21 14.46 8.44
C TYR A 80 -14.47 13.14 8.58
N VAL A 81 -14.16 12.47 7.47
CA VAL A 81 -13.35 11.25 7.44
C VAL A 81 -11.94 11.53 7.96
N MET A 82 -11.29 12.58 7.46
CA MET A 82 -9.95 12.98 7.95
C MET A 82 -9.96 13.34 9.44
N GLY A 83 -10.97 14.09 9.89
CA GLY A 83 -11.12 14.46 11.31
C GLY A 83 -11.28 13.24 12.21
N SER A 84 -12.10 12.26 11.81
CA SER A 84 -12.27 11.00 12.54
C SER A 84 -11.01 10.15 12.55
N LEU A 85 -10.25 10.10 11.44
CA LEU A 85 -8.96 9.41 11.39
C LEU A 85 -7.97 10.04 12.38
N GLY A 86 -7.81 11.36 12.35
CA GLY A 86 -6.94 12.09 13.29
C GLY A 86 -7.35 11.86 14.75
N TRP A 87 -8.65 11.90 15.04
CA TRP A 87 -9.16 11.64 16.39
C TRP A 87 -8.86 10.21 16.87
N PHE A 88 -9.03 9.22 15.99
CA PHE A 88 -8.68 7.84 16.28
C PHE A 88 -7.22 7.72 16.70
N TYR A 89 -6.29 8.30 15.92
CA TYR A 89 -4.85 8.28 16.22
C TYR A 89 -4.54 8.90 17.58
N MET A 90 -5.08 10.08 17.89
CA MET A 90 -4.85 10.78 19.15
C MET A 90 -5.39 10.03 20.37
N THR A 91 -6.52 9.34 20.24
CA THR A 91 -7.22 8.72 21.38
C THR A 91 -6.86 7.26 21.61
N ASN A 92 -6.30 6.57 20.62
CA ASN A 92 -5.99 5.14 20.71
C ASN A 92 -4.50 4.84 20.91
N GLY A 93 -3.64 5.87 20.96
CA GLY A 93 -2.20 5.70 21.21
C GLY A 93 -1.56 4.76 20.19
N VAL A 94 -1.84 5.00 18.90
CA VAL A 94 -1.37 4.13 17.83
C VAL A 94 0.15 4.21 17.72
N ASP A 95 0.82 3.11 18.01
CA ASP A 95 2.26 2.93 17.88
C ASP A 95 2.55 2.47 16.44
N LEU A 96 2.99 3.41 15.61
CA LEU A 96 3.24 3.17 14.20
C LEU A 96 4.40 2.20 13.99
N ASP A 97 5.47 2.31 14.77
CA ASP A 97 6.65 1.45 14.64
C ASP A 97 6.28 0.00 15.00
N ARG A 98 5.47 -0.18 16.04
CA ARG A 98 4.93 -1.49 16.39
C ARG A 98 3.96 -2.00 15.34
N ALA A 99 3.06 -1.17 14.84
CA ALA A 99 2.15 -1.55 13.77
C ALA A 99 2.89 -1.97 12.49
N MET A 100 4.08 -1.40 12.27
CA MET A 100 5.00 -1.77 11.20
C MET A 100 5.83 -3.04 11.46
N THR A 101 5.66 -3.74 12.58
CA THR A 101 6.44 -4.96 12.87
C THR A 101 5.63 -6.09 13.52
N ASP A 102 4.48 -5.78 14.12
CA ASP A 102 3.59 -6.65 14.87
C ASP A 102 2.24 -6.80 14.14
N ASN A 103 1.98 -8.00 13.63
CA ASN A 103 0.79 -8.26 12.83
C ASN A 103 -0.50 -8.17 13.65
N ASP A 104 -0.49 -8.78 14.83
CA ASP A 104 -1.67 -8.88 15.66
C ASP A 104 -2.07 -7.48 16.14
N TYR A 105 -1.08 -6.65 16.52
CA TYR A 105 -1.32 -5.26 16.88
C TYR A 105 -1.95 -4.44 15.75
N ALA A 106 -1.40 -4.53 14.54
CA ALA A 106 -1.95 -3.81 13.40
C ALA A 106 -3.37 -4.27 13.04
N MET A 107 -3.64 -5.58 13.02
CA MET A 107 -4.98 -6.12 12.75
C MET A 107 -5.98 -5.67 13.81
N GLU A 108 -5.55 -5.57 15.07
CA GLU A 108 -6.34 -4.98 16.14
C GLU A 108 -6.62 -3.49 15.87
N MET A 109 -5.62 -2.71 15.45
CA MET A 109 -5.79 -1.29 15.10
C MET A 109 -6.73 -1.08 13.92
N ILE A 110 -6.63 -1.89 12.88
CA ILE A 110 -7.54 -1.84 11.71
C ILE A 110 -8.97 -2.12 12.15
N ALA A 111 -9.18 -3.16 12.95
CA ALA A 111 -10.51 -3.49 13.45
C ALA A 111 -11.09 -2.38 14.35
N LYS A 112 -10.25 -1.78 15.21
CA LYS A 112 -10.66 -0.65 16.05
C LYS A 112 -10.96 0.59 15.21
N LEU A 113 -10.18 0.86 14.16
CA LEU A 113 -10.41 2.00 13.29
C LEU A 113 -11.71 1.83 12.50
N ASP A 114 -11.93 0.66 11.88
CA ASP A 114 -13.18 0.37 11.17
C ASP A 114 -14.39 0.57 12.09
N SER A 115 -14.31 0.03 13.32
CA SER A 115 -15.34 0.21 14.35
C SER A 115 -15.52 1.67 14.77
N HIS A 116 -14.41 2.43 14.88
CA HIS A 116 -14.45 3.86 15.22
C HIS A 116 -15.17 4.67 14.14
N LEU A 117 -14.82 4.44 12.88
CA LEU A 117 -15.43 5.13 11.73
C LEU A 117 -16.91 4.74 11.60
N GLN A 118 -17.26 3.47 11.80
CA GLN A 118 -18.65 3.02 11.89
C GLN A 118 -19.42 3.72 13.02
N GLY A 119 -18.81 3.82 14.21
CA GLY A 119 -19.39 4.52 15.35
C GLY A 119 -19.56 6.03 15.11
N ALA A 120 -18.71 6.63 14.28
CA ALA A 120 -18.85 8.00 13.79
C ALA A 120 -19.89 8.16 12.67
N GLY A 121 -20.53 7.09 12.22
CA GLY A 121 -21.51 7.13 11.12
C GLY A 121 -20.87 7.33 9.74
N ILE A 122 -19.55 7.15 9.62
CA ILE A 122 -18.86 7.19 8.33
C ILE A 122 -19.20 5.93 7.54
N THR A 123 -19.50 6.11 6.27
CA THR A 123 -19.74 5.00 5.34
C THR A 123 -18.87 5.11 4.11
N ASN A 124 -18.53 3.96 3.52
CA ASN A 124 -17.75 3.90 2.29
C ASN A 124 -18.62 3.30 1.17
N ASP A 125 -19.19 4.18 0.33
CA ASP A 125 -20.11 3.76 -0.73
C ASP A 125 -19.39 2.98 -1.84
N ARG A 126 -18.16 3.37 -2.19
CA ARG A 126 -17.32 2.63 -3.13
C ARG A 126 -17.06 1.20 -2.66
N ALA A 127 -16.75 1.02 -1.38
CA ALA A 127 -16.60 -0.30 -0.79
C ALA A 127 -17.90 -1.11 -0.82
N LYS A 128 -19.05 -0.51 -0.47
CA LYS A 128 -20.35 -1.17 -0.56
C LYS A 128 -20.66 -1.66 -1.99
N GLU A 129 -20.41 -0.82 -2.99
CA GLU A 129 -20.63 -1.16 -4.40
C GLU A 129 -19.70 -2.28 -4.87
N LYS A 130 -18.41 -2.22 -4.48
CA LYS A 130 -17.40 -3.20 -4.92
C LYS A 130 -17.40 -4.50 -4.14
N LYS A 131 -17.99 -4.55 -2.94
CA LYS A 131 -17.93 -5.73 -2.06
C LYS A 131 -18.37 -7.02 -2.76
N ALA A 132 -19.51 -7.02 -3.44
CA ALA A 132 -20.01 -8.22 -4.10
C ALA A 132 -19.04 -8.71 -5.19
N GLU A 133 -18.45 -7.79 -5.94
CA GLU A 133 -17.43 -8.08 -6.95
C GLU A 133 -16.16 -8.61 -6.26
N ILE A 134 -15.61 -7.93 -5.26
CA ILE A 134 -14.40 -8.35 -4.55
C ILE A 134 -14.52 -9.77 -3.97
N LEU A 135 -15.69 -10.13 -3.44
CA LEU A 135 -15.94 -11.43 -2.83
C LEU A 135 -16.32 -12.52 -3.85
N LYS A 136 -16.55 -12.15 -5.11
CA LYS A 136 -16.87 -13.08 -6.19
C LYS A 136 -15.73 -14.07 -6.40
N ASP A 137 -16.08 -15.35 -6.46
CA ASP A 137 -15.16 -16.48 -6.66
C ASP A 137 -14.05 -16.61 -5.61
N ALA A 138 -14.20 -15.92 -4.45
CA ALA A 138 -13.30 -16.08 -3.32
C ALA A 138 -13.43 -17.49 -2.72
N LYS A 139 -12.32 -18.23 -2.68
CA LYS A 139 -12.21 -19.53 -2.02
C LYS A 139 -12.41 -19.41 -0.51
N TYR A 140 -11.98 -18.30 0.07
CA TYR A 140 -12.13 -18.00 1.49
C TYR A 140 -12.15 -16.49 1.74
N VAL A 141 -12.95 -16.04 2.70
CA VAL A 141 -12.99 -14.66 3.17
C VAL A 141 -12.42 -14.61 4.57
N TYR A 142 -11.29 -13.93 4.76
CA TYR A 142 -10.61 -13.86 6.04
C TYR A 142 -11.09 -12.70 6.90
N GLN A 143 -11.24 -11.51 6.31
CA GLN A 143 -11.67 -10.30 6.98
C GLN A 143 -12.37 -9.37 6.00
N CYS A 144 -13.36 -8.63 6.49
CA CYS A 144 -14.02 -7.54 5.78
C CYS A 144 -14.14 -6.35 6.73
N PHE A 145 -13.59 -5.21 6.32
CA PHE A 145 -13.70 -3.93 7.01
C PHE A 145 -14.39 -2.97 6.06
N ASP A 146 -15.73 -3.02 6.07
CA ASP A 146 -16.55 -2.37 5.04
C ASP A 146 -16.42 -0.85 5.07
N THR A 147 -16.23 -0.24 6.24
CA THR A 147 -16.08 1.21 6.34
C THR A 147 -14.70 1.63 5.89
N LEU A 148 -13.65 0.85 6.22
CA LEU A 148 -12.31 1.09 5.69
C LEU A 148 -12.15 0.79 4.20
N GLY A 149 -13.06 0.01 3.61
CA GLY A 149 -12.92 -0.47 2.23
C GLY A 149 -11.79 -1.47 2.08
N LEU A 150 -11.64 -2.36 3.07
CA LEU A 150 -10.55 -3.33 3.11
C LEU A 150 -11.06 -4.76 3.23
N TYR A 151 -10.61 -5.62 2.31
CA TYR A 151 -11.04 -7.01 2.20
C TYR A 151 -9.83 -7.93 2.13
N ILE A 152 -9.78 -8.96 2.97
CA ILE A 152 -8.73 -9.98 2.93
C ILE A 152 -9.37 -11.28 2.47
N VAL A 153 -9.05 -11.72 1.26
CA VAL A 153 -9.71 -12.84 0.58
C VAL A 153 -8.69 -13.79 -0.05
N ASP A 154 -9.10 -15.03 -0.28
CA ASP A 154 -8.35 -16.04 -1.01
C ASP A 154 -8.94 -16.20 -2.41
N VAL A 155 -8.18 -15.87 -3.45
CA VAL A 155 -8.64 -15.95 -4.85
C VAL A 155 -7.54 -16.58 -5.71
N ASP A 156 -7.87 -16.97 -6.94
CA ASP A 156 -6.84 -17.34 -7.91
C ASP A 156 -6.17 -16.11 -8.56
N LYS A 157 -5.07 -16.36 -9.27
CA LYS A 157 -4.29 -15.31 -9.95
C LYS A 157 -5.09 -14.50 -10.95
N ASN A 158 -5.96 -15.15 -11.74
CA ASN A 158 -6.74 -14.45 -12.76
C ASN A 158 -7.69 -13.46 -12.08
N ARG A 159 -8.34 -13.89 -10.99
CA ARG A 159 -9.23 -13.02 -10.23
C ARG A 159 -8.47 -11.89 -9.52
N ALA A 160 -7.30 -12.15 -8.97
CA ALA A 160 -6.45 -11.11 -8.40
C ALA A 160 -6.04 -10.07 -9.47
N ASP A 161 -5.75 -10.50 -10.70
CA ASP A 161 -5.39 -9.63 -11.81
C ASP A 161 -6.58 -8.77 -12.29
N GLU A 162 -7.78 -9.36 -12.37
CA GLU A 162 -9.02 -8.62 -12.64
C GLU A 162 -9.25 -7.52 -11.60
N LEU A 163 -9.12 -7.85 -10.31
CA LEU A 163 -9.29 -6.89 -9.21
C LEU A 163 -8.22 -5.79 -9.22
N MET A 164 -6.98 -6.11 -9.59
CA MET A 164 -5.91 -5.12 -9.72
C MET A 164 -6.20 -4.07 -10.80
N ASN A 165 -6.83 -4.50 -11.89
CA ASN A 165 -7.12 -3.66 -13.05
C ASN A 165 -8.49 -2.98 -12.97
N ASP A 166 -9.27 -3.21 -11.91
CA ASP A 166 -10.52 -2.49 -11.64
C ASP A 166 -10.24 -1.04 -11.21
N SER A 167 -10.97 -0.09 -11.80
CA SER A 167 -10.80 1.35 -11.54
C SER A 167 -11.36 1.83 -10.20
N GLY A 168 -12.27 1.08 -9.58
CA GLY A 168 -12.79 1.35 -8.23
C GLY A 168 -12.03 0.61 -7.12
N ILE A 169 -10.93 -0.05 -7.46
CA ILE A 169 -9.98 -0.65 -6.52
C ILE A 169 -8.68 0.16 -6.59
N ASP A 170 -8.26 0.71 -5.45
CA ASP A 170 -7.07 1.55 -5.37
C ASP A 170 -5.81 0.69 -5.51
N PHE A 171 -5.78 -0.47 -4.85
CA PHE A 171 -4.72 -1.47 -5.05
C PHE A 171 -5.12 -2.85 -4.51
N VAL A 172 -4.44 -3.87 -5.02
CA VAL A 172 -4.48 -5.25 -4.50
C VAL A 172 -3.08 -5.62 -4.04
N LEU A 173 -2.94 -6.28 -2.89
CA LEU A 173 -1.66 -6.77 -2.40
C LEU A 173 -1.65 -8.28 -2.41
N ASP A 174 -0.67 -8.86 -3.09
CA ASP A 174 -0.47 -10.31 -3.11
C ASP A 174 0.21 -10.82 -1.86
N GLY A 175 -0.32 -11.92 -1.32
CA GLY A 175 0.26 -12.62 -0.21
C GLY A 175 0.36 -11.76 1.04
N GLY A 176 -0.22 -10.56 1.03
CA GLY A 176 0.05 -9.59 2.04
C GLY A 176 1.47 -9.03 2.10
N CYS A 177 2.24 -9.19 1.04
CA CYS A 177 3.61 -8.71 0.95
C CYS A 177 3.63 -7.34 0.26
N VAL A 178 4.30 -6.41 0.91
CA VAL A 178 4.75 -5.14 0.36
C VAL A 178 6.25 -5.23 0.21
N PRO A 179 6.85 -4.43 -0.69
CA PRO A 179 8.30 -4.36 -0.82
C PRO A 179 8.92 -4.15 0.56
N LYS A 180 9.71 -5.14 1.02
CA LYS A 180 10.53 -4.98 2.22
C LYS A 180 11.54 -3.85 2.05
N ASN A 181 11.91 -3.59 0.80
CA ASN A 181 12.76 -2.50 0.38
C ASN A 181 12.05 -1.78 -0.76
N MET A 182 11.63 -0.54 -0.55
CA MET A 182 11.15 0.37 -1.61
C MET A 182 12.28 0.79 -2.58
N LYS A 183 13.40 0.05 -2.58
CA LYS A 183 14.62 0.26 -3.38
C LYS A 183 14.90 -0.99 -4.23
N ASP A 184 13.87 -1.76 -4.56
CA ASP A 184 13.92 -3.07 -5.24
C ASP A 184 13.16 -2.97 -6.56
N LEU A 185 13.82 -2.44 -7.60
CA LEU A 185 13.19 -2.24 -8.91
C LEU A 185 12.96 -3.57 -9.62
N ASN A 186 13.82 -4.55 -9.36
CA ASN A 186 13.77 -5.85 -10.02
C ASN A 186 12.69 -6.79 -9.43
N ILE A 187 12.18 -6.45 -8.23
CA ILE A 187 11.18 -7.17 -7.44
C ILE A 187 11.69 -8.59 -7.11
N ASP A 188 12.85 -8.72 -6.48
CA ASP A 188 13.39 -10.00 -5.98
C ASP A 188 13.50 -10.08 -4.45
N GLY A 189 13.12 -9.00 -3.75
CA GLY A 189 13.15 -8.87 -2.31
C GLY A 189 14.50 -8.42 -1.75
N LYS A 190 15.45 -8.03 -2.60
CA LYS A 190 16.76 -7.47 -2.23
C LYS A 190 16.93 -6.08 -2.85
N THR A 191 17.94 -5.37 -2.35
CA THR A 191 18.41 -4.11 -2.96
C THR A 191 19.89 -4.30 -3.19
N ASP A 192 20.27 -4.59 -4.43
CA ASP A 192 21.64 -4.93 -4.80
C ASP A 192 22.07 -4.33 -6.15
N GLU A 193 23.24 -4.74 -6.66
CA GLU A 193 23.82 -4.23 -7.91
C GLU A 193 22.86 -4.38 -9.11
N LYS A 194 21.98 -5.39 -9.11
CA LYS A 194 21.00 -5.57 -10.21
C LYS A 194 19.95 -4.48 -10.21
N ASP A 195 19.56 -3.99 -9.04
CA ASP A 195 18.66 -2.84 -8.94
C ASP A 195 19.37 -1.58 -9.44
N ALA A 196 20.65 -1.38 -9.08
CA ALA A 196 21.44 -0.27 -9.58
C ALA A 196 21.56 -0.29 -11.11
N GLU A 197 21.76 -1.46 -11.73
CA GLU A 197 21.78 -1.61 -13.19
C GLU A 197 20.44 -1.23 -13.84
N LEU A 198 19.32 -1.68 -13.28
CA LEU A 198 17.99 -1.34 -13.81
C LEU A 198 17.67 0.15 -13.64
N ILE A 199 18.04 0.75 -12.50
CA ILE A 199 17.87 2.19 -12.26
C ILE A 199 18.69 2.97 -13.28
N GLN A 200 19.94 2.60 -13.55
CA GLN A 200 20.75 3.24 -14.58
C GLN A 200 20.07 3.17 -15.96
N LYS A 201 19.58 1.99 -16.36
CA LYS A 201 18.84 1.81 -17.62
C LYS A 201 17.58 2.66 -17.68
N TYR A 202 16.84 2.74 -16.58
CA TYR A 202 15.64 3.56 -16.48
C TYR A 202 15.96 5.06 -16.63
N LEU A 203 16.97 5.55 -15.92
CA LEU A 203 17.39 6.95 -15.94
C LEU A 203 17.88 7.41 -17.33
N ILE A 204 18.54 6.54 -18.09
CA ILE A 204 18.96 6.82 -19.48
C ILE A 204 17.89 6.51 -20.53
N LYS A 205 16.68 6.10 -20.11
CA LYS A 205 15.54 5.73 -20.97
C LYS A 205 15.79 4.49 -21.87
N ASP A 206 16.71 3.62 -21.47
CA ASP A 206 16.92 2.29 -22.06
C ASP A 206 15.95 1.24 -21.45
N LEU A 207 15.33 1.57 -20.32
CA LEU A 207 14.20 0.85 -19.73
C LEU A 207 13.03 1.82 -19.54
N THR A 208 11.84 1.45 -20.01
CA THR A 208 10.61 2.24 -19.85
C THR A 208 9.46 1.37 -19.34
N PHE A 209 8.56 1.98 -18.57
CA PHE A 209 7.31 1.36 -18.12
C PHE A 209 6.14 2.14 -18.74
N ASP A 210 5.39 1.49 -19.62
CA ASP A 210 4.26 2.13 -20.32
C ASP A 210 3.02 2.29 -19.43
N ASP A 211 2.89 1.42 -18.41
CA ASP A 211 1.83 1.52 -17.42
C ASP A 211 2.15 2.66 -16.43
N TYR A 212 1.18 3.57 -16.25
CA TYR A 212 1.35 4.74 -15.40
C TYR A 212 1.75 4.37 -13.97
N ASP A 213 1.09 3.38 -13.37
CA ASP A 213 1.33 2.99 -11.98
C ASP A 213 2.72 2.36 -11.83
N GLU A 214 3.09 1.46 -12.75
CA GLU A 214 4.43 0.86 -12.79
C GLU A 214 5.52 1.92 -12.93
N ASN A 215 5.28 2.93 -13.75
CA ASN A 215 6.21 4.05 -13.91
C ASN A 215 6.30 4.92 -12.66
N GLN A 216 5.19 5.17 -11.94
CA GLN A 216 5.23 5.88 -10.65
C GLN A 216 6.05 5.11 -9.61
N TYR A 217 5.88 3.78 -9.56
CA TYR A 217 6.71 2.94 -8.71
C TYR A 217 8.19 3.03 -9.11
N ALA A 218 8.51 2.94 -10.40
CA ALA A 218 9.89 3.05 -10.88
C ALA A 218 10.52 4.40 -10.51
N LEU A 219 9.82 5.52 -10.70
CA LEU A 219 10.27 6.85 -10.27
C LEU A 219 10.58 6.90 -8.78
N PHE A 220 9.66 6.38 -7.96
CA PHE A 220 9.81 6.35 -6.51
C PHE A 220 11.03 5.52 -6.06
N VAL A 221 11.25 4.36 -6.67
CA VAL A 221 12.38 3.47 -6.36
C VAL A 221 13.72 4.06 -6.79
N CYS A 222 13.73 4.86 -7.86
CA CYS A 222 14.95 5.49 -8.36
C CYS A 222 15.39 6.71 -7.53
N ASP A 223 14.51 7.30 -6.73
CA ASP A 223 14.86 8.39 -5.79
C ASP A 223 15.41 7.83 -4.47
N ILE A 224 16.65 7.36 -4.50
CA ILE A 224 17.25 6.62 -3.38
C ILE A 224 17.69 7.56 -2.26
N ASN A 225 18.15 8.75 -2.65
CA ASN A 225 18.63 9.78 -1.75
C ASN A 225 17.49 10.67 -1.21
N GLY A 226 16.29 10.63 -1.82
CA GLY A 226 15.09 11.32 -1.37
C GLY A 226 15.03 12.81 -1.74
N ASP A 227 15.84 13.27 -2.71
CA ASP A 227 15.87 14.66 -3.20
C ASP A 227 14.80 14.94 -4.27
N LYS A 228 13.91 13.97 -4.54
CA LYS A 228 12.82 14.03 -5.52
C LYS A 228 13.32 14.16 -6.97
N THR A 229 14.62 13.99 -7.21
CA THR A 229 15.24 14.13 -8.53
C THR A 229 16.06 12.88 -8.84
N PRO A 230 15.41 11.76 -9.25
CA PRO A 230 16.12 10.54 -9.60
C PRO A 230 17.21 10.79 -10.64
N ASP A 231 18.46 10.50 -10.29
CA ASP A 231 19.60 10.63 -11.18
C ASP A 231 20.73 9.62 -10.87
N ILE A 232 21.86 9.75 -11.57
CA ILE A 232 22.96 8.78 -11.47
C ILE A 232 23.57 8.67 -10.06
N ARG A 233 23.39 9.70 -9.22
CA ARG A 233 23.84 9.71 -7.83
C ARG A 233 23.08 8.65 -7.04
N ASP A 234 21.80 8.43 -7.32
CA ASP A 234 20.98 7.41 -6.68
C ASP A 234 21.48 5.99 -6.94
N ALA A 235 21.77 5.69 -8.21
CA ALA A 235 22.37 4.40 -8.57
C ALA A 235 23.71 4.18 -7.86
N THR A 236 24.49 5.25 -7.69
CA THR A 236 25.77 5.20 -6.97
C THR A 236 25.57 4.96 -5.47
N GLU A 237 24.45 5.39 -4.86
CA GLU A 237 24.17 5.15 -3.45
C GLU A 237 23.92 3.68 -3.11
N ILE A 238 23.30 2.91 -4.02
CA ILE A 238 23.18 1.45 -3.83
C ILE A 238 24.55 0.80 -3.73
N LEU A 239 25.49 1.24 -4.59
CA LEU A 239 26.82 0.66 -4.72
C LEU A 239 27.80 1.05 -3.60
N LYS A 240 27.41 1.95 -2.69
CA LYS A 240 28.23 2.35 -1.51
C LYS A 240 28.11 1.39 -0.32
N LYS A 241 27.24 0.38 -0.41
CA LYS A 241 27.07 -0.68 0.61
C LYS A 241 28.10 -1.79 0.45
#